data_AF-A0A9D7L9J6-F1
#
_entry.id   AF-A0A9D7L9J6-F1
#
_cell.length_a   1.000
_cell.length_b   1.000
_cell.length_c   1.000
_cell.angle_alpha   90.00
_cell.angle_beta   90.00
_cell.angle_gamma   90.00
#
_symmetry.space_group_name_H-M   'P 1'
#
loop_
_entity.id
_entity.type
_entity.pdbx_description
1 polymer ?
#
loop_
_entity_poly.entity_id
_entity_poly.type
_entity_poly.pdbx_seq_one_letter_code
_entity_poly.pdbx_strand_id
1 'polypeptide(L)'
;MSADPHAQFDQTVLEMIEHHPAGAVPGTPAYQDAIRRLRGTHQVYASADFKDGYVTARSLTQVPHFHAANLPGLIAGSITPEELEPNAAIFDRYLAYLPAAHRPRAEGFRLRVVGRPVHHRAKLAVHDPVHSLLLIPGTGPHPGLPGNYLYGSLFETGATPETGHWAVQLHDADDGIATFDATSLKEALDKLEEAMASAPFTLSELDALGFHLK
;
A
#
# COMPACT_ATOMS: atom_id res chain seq x y z
N MET A 1 -32.79 0.87 -17.86
CA MET A 1 -31.78 0.92 -16.79
C MET A 1 -32.47 1.58 -15.60
N SER A 2 -32.74 0.83 -14.53
CA SER A 2 -33.31 1.43 -13.31
C SER A 2 -32.25 2.30 -12.67
N ALA A 3 -32.56 3.55 -12.36
CA ALA A 3 -31.69 4.37 -11.53
C ALA A 3 -31.52 3.66 -10.18
N ASP A 4 -30.28 3.55 -9.68
CA ASP A 4 -30.02 3.03 -8.35
C ASP A 4 -30.74 3.94 -7.32
N PRO A 5 -31.72 3.41 -6.56
CA PRO A 5 -32.48 4.21 -5.60
C PRO A 5 -31.62 4.79 -4.47
N HIS A 6 -30.40 4.30 -4.28
CA HIS A 6 -29.48 4.74 -3.23
C HIS A 6 -28.45 5.78 -3.69
N ALA A 7 -28.30 6.00 -5.00
CA ALA A 7 -27.20 6.80 -5.56
C ALA A 7 -27.07 8.22 -4.97
N GLN A 8 -28.19 8.94 -4.79
CA GLN A 8 -28.16 10.30 -4.24
C GLN A 8 -27.73 10.32 -2.76
N PHE A 9 -28.20 9.34 -1.98
CA PHE A 9 -27.86 9.25 -0.57
C PHE A 9 -26.40 8.81 -0.39
N ASP A 10 -25.96 7.82 -1.16
CA ASP A 10 -24.57 7.35 -1.16
C ASP A 10 -23.60 8.47 -1.55
N GLN A 11 -23.96 9.30 -2.54
CA GLN A 11 -23.20 10.51 -2.90
C GLN A 11 -23.13 11.53 -1.75
N THR A 12 -24.22 11.73 -1.01
CA THR A 12 -24.24 12.61 0.16
C THR A 12 -23.31 12.10 1.26
N VAL A 13 -23.27 10.78 1.48
CA VAL A 13 -22.38 10.16 2.45
C VAL A 13 -20.91 10.29 2.03
N LEU A 14 -20.59 10.13 0.75
CA LEU A 14 -19.25 10.38 0.21
C LEU A 14 -18.79 11.82 0.46
N GLU A 15 -19.65 12.79 0.15
CA GLU A 15 -19.35 14.20 0.40
C GLU A 15 -19.17 14.50 1.89
N MET A 16 -19.97 13.86 2.75
CA MET A 16 -19.81 14.01 4.20
C MET A 16 -18.45 13.50 4.68
N ILE A 17 -18.01 12.33 4.20
CA ILE A 17 -16.69 11.79 4.54
C ILE A 17 -15.58 12.73 4.07
N GLU A 18 -15.67 13.23 2.84
CA GLU A 18 -14.65 14.10 2.22
C GLU A 18 -14.41 15.40 3.00
N HIS A 19 -15.48 16.01 3.51
CA HIS A 19 -15.40 17.31 4.19
C HIS A 19 -15.25 17.17 5.72
N HIS A 20 -15.35 15.96 6.26
CA HIS A 20 -15.19 15.74 7.69
C HIS A 20 -13.73 15.40 8.02
N PRO A 21 -13.07 16.08 8.98
CA PRO A 21 -11.64 15.88 9.26
C PRO A 21 -11.27 14.46 9.70
N ALA A 22 -12.20 13.76 10.35
CA ALA A 22 -12.05 12.34 10.72
C ALA A 22 -12.81 11.36 9.80
N GLY A 23 -13.45 11.86 8.73
CA GLY A 23 -14.31 11.05 7.87
C GLY A 23 -15.45 10.33 8.60
N ALA A 24 -16.00 10.95 9.64
CA ALA A 24 -17.02 10.35 10.47
C ALA A 24 -18.40 10.54 9.83
N VAL A 25 -19.27 9.56 10.00
CA VAL A 25 -20.67 9.59 9.57
C VAL A 25 -21.60 9.28 10.75
N PRO A 26 -22.85 9.75 10.74
CA PRO A 26 -23.83 9.38 11.76
C PRO A 26 -23.95 7.86 11.96
N GLY A 27 -24.00 7.41 13.21
CA GLY A 27 -24.14 6.00 13.58
C GLY A 27 -25.53 5.41 13.36
N THR A 28 -26.37 6.00 12.52
CA THR A 28 -27.74 5.53 12.29
C THR A 28 -27.77 4.39 11.24
N PRO A 29 -28.77 3.48 11.27
CA PRO A 29 -28.82 2.34 10.36
C PRO A 29 -28.69 2.71 8.87
N ALA A 30 -29.34 3.81 8.45
CA ALA A 30 -29.29 4.26 7.06
C ALA A 30 -27.86 4.59 6.60
N TYR A 31 -27.06 5.28 7.43
CA TYR A 31 -25.68 5.61 7.10
C TYR A 31 -24.79 4.37 7.14
N GLN A 32 -25.00 3.45 8.08
CA GLN A 32 -24.26 2.19 8.13
C GLN A 32 -24.54 1.31 6.90
N ASP A 33 -25.77 1.31 6.41
CA ASP A 33 -26.14 0.61 5.18
C ASP A 33 -25.49 1.26 3.94
N ALA A 34 -25.44 2.59 3.89
CA ALA A 34 -24.73 3.32 2.83
C ALA A 34 -23.22 3.03 2.86
N ILE A 35 -22.58 3.08 4.02
CA ILE A 35 -21.17 2.70 4.18
C ILE A 35 -20.94 1.27 3.70
N ARG A 36 -21.80 0.31 4.06
CA ARG A 36 -21.66 -1.08 3.62
C ARG A 36 -21.71 -1.19 2.09
N ARG A 37 -22.65 -0.50 1.43
CA ARG A 37 -22.71 -0.45 -0.04
C ARG A 37 -21.46 0.19 -0.63
N LEU A 38 -21.08 1.36 -0.14
CA LEU A 38 -19.92 2.12 -0.64
C LEU A 38 -18.62 1.33 -0.51
N ARG A 39 -18.41 0.63 0.62
CA ARG A 39 -17.29 -0.30 0.81
C ARG A 39 -17.34 -1.49 -0.14
N GLY A 40 -18.53 -2.06 -0.34
CA GLY A 40 -18.74 -3.15 -1.31
C GLY A 40 -18.50 -2.74 -2.77
N THR A 41 -18.53 -1.44 -3.07
CA THR A 41 -18.18 -0.86 -4.37
C THR A 41 -16.82 -0.17 -4.38
N HIS A 42 -16.00 -0.36 -3.34
CA HIS A 42 -14.64 0.19 -3.23
C HIS A 42 -14.54 1.72 -3.34
N GLN A 43 -15.62 2.43 -3.01
CA GLN A 43 -15.65 3.90 -3.01
C GLN A 43 -15.21 4.49 -1.67
N VAL A 44 -15.24 3.69 -0.62
CA VAL A 44 -14.88 4.08 0.75
C VAL A 44 -14.03 2.99 1.39
N TYR A 45 -13.02 3.41 2.15
CA TYR A 45 -12.14 2.56 2.94
C TYR A 45 -12.16 2.99 4.42
N ALA A 46 -11.78 2.10 5.32
CA ALA A 46 -11.63 2.44 6.73
C ALA A 46 -10.45 3.40 6.92
N SER A 47 -10.59 4.42 7.75
CA SER A 47 -9.49 5.33 8.05
C SER A 47 -8.40 4.64 8.86
N ALA A 48 -7.14 4.85 8.47
CA ALA A 48 -6.00 4.45 9.29
C ALA A 48 -5.84 5.37 10.50
N ASP A 49 -6.24 6.64 10.39
CA ASP A 49 -5.94 7.70 11.35
C ASP A 49 -7.02 7.90 12.41
N PHE A 50 -8.27 7.54 12.10
CA PHE A 50 -9.40 7.76 12.98
C PHE A 50 -10.18 6.47 13.18
N LYS A 51 -10.36 6.09 14.45
CA LYS A 51 -11.22 4.96 14.81
C LYS A 51 -12.64 5.23 14.33
N ASP A 52 -13.25 4.23 13.69
CA ASP A 52 -14.60 4.29 13.11
C ASP A 52 -14.78 5.40 12.03
N GLY A 53 -13.66 5.99 11.57
CA GLY A 53 -13.63 6.95 10.49
C GLY A 53 -13.45 6.28 9.13
N TYR A 54 -13.73 7.04 8.08
CA TYR A 54 -13.66 6.57 6.69
C TYR A 54 -12.83 7.52 5.82
N VAL A 55 -12.33 7.01 4.71
CA VAL A 55 -11.69 7.80 3.65
C VAL A 55 -12.27 7.39 2.31
N THR A 56 -12.42 8.33 1.38
CA THR A 56 -12.96 8.00 0.06
C THR A 56 -11.84 7.53 -0.88
N ALA A 57 -12.19 6.69 -1.86
CA ALA A 57 -11.28 6.32 -2.93
C ALA A 57 -10.78 7.57 -3.69
N ARG A 58 -11.64 8.58 -3.81
CA ARG A 58 -11.30 9.86 -4.45
C ARG A 58 -10.17 10.57 -3.72
N SER A 59 -10.21 10.68 -2.38
CA SER A 59 -9.13 11.31 -1.61
C SER A 59 -7.83 10.50 -1.75
N LEU A 60 -7.91 9.16 -1.66
CA LEU A 60 -6.72 8.31 -1.75
C LEU A 60 -6.09 8.26 -3.15
N THR A 61 -6.85 8.52 -4.21
CA THR A 61 -6.29 8.63 -5.58
C THR A 61 -5.44 9.90 -5.75
N GLN A 62 -5.60 10.90 -4.88
CA GLN A 62 -4.90 12.18 -4.96
C GLN A 62 -3.59 12.22 -4.15
N VAL A 63 -3.32 11.19 -3.35
CA VAL A 63 -2.10 11.13 -2.53
C VAL A 63 -0.99 10.38 -3.29
N PRO A 64 0.30 10.70 -3.06
CA PRO A 64 1.39 10.12 -3.82
C PRO A 64 1.69 8.67 -3.40
N HIS A 65 2.30 7.90 -4.29
CA HIS A 65 3.02 6.68 -3.91
C HIS A 65 4.44 7.04 -3.44
N PHE A 66 5.01 6.24 -2.55
CA PHE A 66 6.43 6.34 -2.23
C PHE A 66 7.14 5.05 -2.59
N HIS A 67 8.08 5.14 -3.50
CA HIS A 67 9.02 4.09 -3.90
C HIS A 67 10.36 4.76 -4.22
N ALA A 68 11.44 4.01 -4.43
CA ALA A 68 12.73 4.58 -4.80
C ALA A 68 12.58 5.54 -5.99
N ALA A 69 13.04 6.79 -5.85
CA ALA A 69 12.87 7.84 -6.86
C ALA A 69 13.60 7.50 -8.18
N ASN A 70 14.64 6.68 -8.07
CA ASN A 70 15.41 6.16 -9.19
C ASN A 70 14.99 4.73 -9.61
N LEU A 71 13.84 4.22 -9.13
CA LEU A 71 13.26 2.96 -9.60
C LEU A 71 13.12 2.88 -11.14
N PRO A 72 12.70 3.96 -11.86
CA PRO A 72 12.67 3.93 -13.32
C PRO A 72 14.04 3.65 -13.96
N GLY A 73 15.13 4.05 -13.29
CA GLY A 73 16.48 3.72 -13.74
C GLY A 73 16.77 2.22 -13.64
N LEU A 74 16.30 1.57 -12.57
CA LEU A 74 16.44 0.13 -12.41
C LEU A 74 15.60 -0.62 -13.47
N ILE A 75 14.36 -0.17 -13.71
CA ILE A 75 13.48 -0.72 -14.76
C ILE A 75 14.15 -0.59 -16.14
N ALA A 76 14.78 0.55 -16.42
CA ALA A 76 15.50 0.78 -17.66
C ALA A 76 16.85 0.06 -17.75
N GLY A 77 17.29 -0.60 -16.67
CA GLY A 77 18.62 -1.22 -16.57
C GLY A 77 19.78 -0.21 -16.60
N SER A 78 19.51 1.06 -16.31
CA SER A 78 20.52 2.14 -16.31
C SER A 78 21.24 2.31 -14.98
N ILE A 79 20.70 1.74 -13.91
CA ILE A 79 21.35 1.62 -12.60
C ILE A 79 21.28 0.17 -12.10
N THR A 80 22.20 -0.14 -11.19
CA THR A 80 22.23 -1.38 -10.44
C THR A 80 21.35 -1.29 -9.18
N PRO A 81 20.90 -2.41 -8.60
CA PRO A 81 20.08 -2.37 -7.39
C PRO A 81 20.73 -1.68 -6.19
N GLU A 82 22.06 -1.73 -6.09
CA GLU A 82 22.85 -1.09 -5.03
C GLU A 82 22.79 0.44 -5.09
N GLU A 83 22.42 0.99 -6.25
CA GLU A 83 22.26 2.42 -6.47
C GLU A 83 20.85 2.92 -6.13
N LEU A 84 19.89 2.03 -5.81
CA LEU A 84 18.54 2.43 -5.43
C LEU A 84 18.53 3.35 -4.20
N GLU A 85 17.60 4.31 -4.20
CA GLU A 85 17.33 5.14 -3.03
C GLU A 85 17.11 4.25 -1.79
N PRO A 86 17.83 4.50 -0.68
CA PRO A 86 17.66 3.70 0.53
C PRO A 86 16.25 3.79 1.10
N ASN A 87 15.75 2.69 1.67
CA ASN A 87 14.42 2.62 2.29
C ASN A 87 14.18 3.70 3.35
N ALA A 88 15.24 4.11 4.07
CA ALA A 88 15.15 5.21 5.03
C ALA A 88 14.76 6.54 4.37
N ALA A 89 15.34 6.85 3.21
CA ALA A 89 15.03 8.08 2.48
C ALA A 89 13.62 8.05 1.87
N ILE A 90 13.16 6.88 1.38
CA ILE A 90 11.78 6.69 0.93
C ILE A 90 10.81 6.95 2.09
N PHE A 91 11.09 6.40 3.28
CA PHE A 91 10.27 6.60 4.47
C PHE A 91 10.30 8.05 4.98
N ASP A 92 11.44 8.73 4.88
CA ASP A 92 11.56 10.15 5.23
C ASP A 92 10.67 11.04 4.35
N ARG A 93 10.56 10.75 3.04
CA ARG A 93 9.63 11.44 2.14
C ARG A 93 8.17 11.21 2.54
N TYR A 94 7.82 9.98 2.91
CA TYR A 94 6.50 9.65 3.44
C TYR A 94 6.17 10.44 4.73
N LEU A 95 7.09 10.48 5.69
CA LEU A 95 6.90 11.24 6.93
C LEU A 95 6.77 12.74 6.69
N ALA A 96 7.56 13.28 5.77
CA ALA A 96 7.51 14.70 5.42
C ALA A 96 6.17 15.08 4.78
N TYR A 97 5.57 14.18 4.00
CA TYR A 97 4.26 14.37 3.40
C TYR A 97 3.12 14.39 4.43
N LEU A 98 3.20 13.58 5.49
CA LEU A 98 2.12 13.47 6.47
C LEU A 98 1.86 14.79 7.23
N PRO A 99 0.60 15.07 7.62
CA PRO A 99 0.29 16.11 8.58
C PRO A 99 1.05 15.90 9.89
N ALA A 100 1.47 17.00 10.53
CA ALA A 100 2.33 16.96 11.72
C ALA A 100 1.78 16.08 12.86
N ALA A 101 0.45 16.03 13.01
CA ALA A 101 -0.22 15.20 14.02
C ALA A 101 -0.03 13.69 13.81
N HIS A 102 0.16 13.23 12.58
CA HIS A 102 0.28 11.81 12.24
C HIS A 102 1.74 11.31 12.24
N ARG A 103 2.72 12.22 12.13
CA ARG A 103 4.15 11.88 12.03
C ARG A 103 4.67 11.06 13.21
N PRO A 104 4.35 11.36 14.49
CA PRO A 104 4.86 10.56 15.62
C PRO A 104 4.39 9.11 15.57
N ARG A 105 3.13 8.90 15.16
CA ARG A 105 2.57 7.55 14.99
C ARG A 105 3.23 6.82 13.83
N ALA A 106 3.44 7.51 12.71
CA ALA A 106 4.11 6.95 11.53
C ALA A 106 5.56 6.57 11.84
N GLU A 107 6.30 7.44 12.54
CA GLU A 107 7.68 7.19 12.97
C GLU A 107 7.78 5.92 13.84
N GLY A 108 6.76 5.61 14.64
CA GLY A 108 6.67 4.36 15.41
C GLY A 108 6.74 3.08 14.57
N PHE A 109 6.40 3.15 13.28
CA PHE A 109 6.49 2.04 12.33
C PHE A 109 7.84 1.95 11.61
N ARG A 110 8.75 2.93 11.75
CA ARG A 110 10.00 3.00 10.97
C ARG A 110 10.79 1.68 10.99
N LEU A 111 11.00 1.12 12.19
CA LEU A 111 11.77 -0.13 12.36
C LEU A 111 11.13 -1.34 11.66
N ARG A 112 9.80 -1.36 11.58
CA ARG A 112 9.02 -2.42 10.89
C ARG A 112 9.09 -2.23 9.38
N VAL A 113 8.88 -1.01 8.90
CA VAL A 113 8.66 -0.69 7.49
C VAL A 113 9.96 -0.54 6.70
N VAL A 114 10.95 0.19 7.23
CA VAL A 114 12.27 0.33 6.58
C VAL A 114 13.03 -0.99 6.60
N GLY A 115 12.68 -1.86 7.55
CA GLY A 115 13.41 -3.07 7.87
C GLY A 115 14.71 -2.77 8.61
N ARG A 116 15.19 -3.74 9.39
CA ARG A 116 16.63 -3.88 9.59
C ARG A 116 17.20 -4.47 8.29
N PRO A 117 18.40 -4.06 7.83
CA PRO A 117 19.07 -4.79 6.76
C PRO A 117 19.03 -6.26 7.12
N VAL A 118 18.45 -7.10 6.25
CA VAL A 118 18.45 -8.54 6.47
C VAL A 118 19.90 -8.97 6.32
N HIS A 119 20.65 -8.93 7.42
CA HIS A 119 21.92 -9.62 7.51
C HIS A 119 21.59 -11.11 7.42
N HIS A 120 21.54 -11.64 6.20
CA HIS A 120 21.70 -13.06 5.94
C HIS A 120 23.10 -13.47 6.38
N ARG A 121 23.31 -13.55 7.69
CA ARG A 121 24.48 -14.16 8.29
C ARG A 121 24.22 -15.65 8.39
N ALA A 122 24.47 -16.37 7.30
CA ALA A 122 25.23 -17.61 7.31
C ALA A 122 25.41 -18.17 5.90
N LYS A 123 26.65 -18.00 5.39
CA LYS A 123 27.34 -18.85 4.40
C LYS A 123 26.87 -18.75 2.93
N LEU A 124 27.78 -18.21 2.12
CA LEU A 124 28.03 -18.57 0.71
C LEU A 124 26.96 -18.18 -0.32
N ALA A 125 26.78 -16.89 -0.56
CA ALA A 125 26.60 -16.32 -1.91
C ALA A 125 26.71 -14.78 -1.82
N VAL A 126 27.49 -14.17 -2.70
CA VAL A 126 27.69 -12.72 -2.83
C VAL A 126 26.55 -12.16 -3.68
N HIS A 127 25.34 -12.18 -3.15
CA HIS A 127 24.19 -11.49 -3.75
C HIS A 127 23.50 -10.72 -2.63
N ASP A 128 23.59 -9.40 -2.69
CA ASP A 128 22.83 -8.51 -1.81
C ASP A 128 21.39 -8.51 -2.36
N PRO A 129 20.40 -9.04 -1.62
CA PRO A 129 19.04 -9.08 -2.13
C PRO A 129 18.56 -7.65 -2.29
N VAL A 130 18.10 -7.31 -3.50
CA VAL A 130 17.37 -6.08 -3.73
C VAL A 130 16.20 -6.05 -2.76
N HIS A 131 16.10 -5.02 -1.92
CA HIS A 131 14.95 -4.84 -1.02
C HIS A 131 14.56 -3.38 -1.04
N SER A 132 13.62 -3.04 -1.92
CA SER A 132 13.12 -1.67 -2.07
C SER A 132 11.75 -1.53 -1.40
N LEU A 133 11.65 -0.57 -0.47
CA LEU A 133 10.40 -0.19 0.19
C LEU A 133 9.45 0.48 -0.81
N LEU A 134 8.19 0.09 -0.74
CA LEU A 134 7.07 0.77 -1.39
C LEU A 134 5.96 1.09 -0.37
N LEU A 135 5.35 2.26 -0.53
CA LEU A 135 4.18 2.70 0.22
C LEU A 135 3.09 3.09 -0.78
N ILE A 136 1.96 2.40 -0.71
CA ILE A 136 0.86 2.53 -1.67
C ILE A 136 -0.42 2.91 -0.92
N PRO A 137 -1.21 3.89 -1.40
CA PRO A 137 -2.48 4.24 -0.79
C PRO A 137 -3.42 3.04 -0.81
N GLY A 138 -3.96 2.66 0.34
CA GLY A 138 -4.79 1.47 0.46
C GLY A 138 -5.08 1.08 1.91
N THR A 139 -5.77 -0.04 2.06
CA THR A 139 -6.13 -0.59 3.39
C THR A 139 -6.06 -2.11 3.40
N GLY A 140 -6.06 -2.72 4.58
CA GLY A 140 -6.12 -4.17 4.73
C GLY A 140 -7.25 -4.61 5.64
N PRO A 141 -7.25 -5.89 6.07
CA PRO A 141 -8.03 -6.36 7.20
C PRO A 141 -7.82 -5.51 8.45
N HIS A 142 -6.59 -5.00 8.64
CA HIS A 142 -6.25 -4.04 9.66
C HIS A 142 -6.06 -2.63 9.06
N PRO A 143 -6.16 -1.57 9.91
CA PRO A 143 -5.79 -0.23 9.49
C PRO A 143 -4.39 -0.21 8.86
N GLY A 144 -4.22 0.55 7.78
CA GLY A 144 -2.90 0.81 7.20
C GLY A 144 -2.03 1.70 8.09
N LEU A 145 -0.85 2.03 7.59
CA LEU A 145 -0.02 3.09 8.15
C LEU A 145 -0.75 4.44 8.09
N PRO A 146 -0.34 5.42 8.92
CA PRO A 146 -0.95 6.76 8.90
C PRO A 146 -1.01 7.36 7.50
N GLY A 147 -2.11 8.04 7.19
CA GLY A 147 -2.42 8.50 5.84
C GLY A 147 -2.99 7.41 4.91
N ASN A 148 -3.41 6.26 5.45
CA ASN A 148 -3.98 5.14 4.70
C ASN A 148 -3.01 4.55 3.67
N TYR A 149 -1.81 4.15 4.15
CA TYR A 149 -0.80 3.49 3.33
C TYR A 149 -0.63 2.03 3.71
N LEU A 150 -0.57 1.17 2.70
CA LEU A 150 0.05 -0.15 2.80
C LEU A 150 1.55 0.02 2.60
N TYR A 151 2.35 -0.80 3.28
CA TYR A 151 3.79 -0.85 3.01
C TYR A 151 4.17 -2.18 2.39
N GLY A 152 5.22 -2.20 1.61
CA GLY A 152 5.63 -3.40 0.91
C GLY A 152 7.09 -3.40 0.57
N SER A 153 7.51 -4.50 -0.04
CA SER A 153 8.83 -4.59 -0.61
C SER A 153 8.84 -5.43 -1.88
N LEU A 154 9.68 -4.99 -2.82
CA LEU A 154 10.16 -5.83 -3.91
C LEU A 154 11.46 -6.46 -3.45
N PHE A 155 11.54 -7.79 -3.49
CA PHE A 155 12.76 -8.49 -3.11
C PHE A 155 13.01 -9.79 -3.86
N GLU A 156 14.28 -10.17 -3.90
CA GLU A 156 14.73 -11.46 -4.43
C GLU A 156 14.59 -12.57 -3.37
N THR A 157 13.93 -13.67 -3.73
CA THR A 157 13.77 -14.87 -2.93
C THR A 157 14.78 -15.93 -3.41
N GLY A 158 15.97 -15.99 -2.81
CA GLY A 158 17.05 -16.91 -3.23
C GLY A 158 16.69 -18.41 -3.16
N ALA A 159 17.35 -19.32 -3.92
CA ALA A 159 18.77 -19.65 -3.71
C ALA A 159 19.56 -20.23 -4.92
N THR A 160 19.04 -20.32 -6.15
CA THR A 160 19.76 -20.91 -7.30
C THR A 160 19.99 -19.92 -8.46
N PRO A 161 21.21 -19.83 -9.02
CA PRO A 161 21.56 -18.90 -10.12
C PRO A 161 20.76 -19.07 -11.41
N GLU A 162 20.02 -20.18 -11.55
CA GLU A 162 19.33 -20.56 -12.78
C GLU A 162 17.87 -20.08 -12.85
N THR A 163 17.23 -19.66 -11.74
CA THR A 163 15.79 -19.28 -11.75
C THR A 163 15.38 -18.03 -10.98
N GLY A 164 16.33 -17.25 -10.43
CA GLY A 164 16.11 -15.96 -9.73
C GLY A 164 14.66 -15.62 -9.42
N HIS A 165 14.14 -16.10 -8.29
CA HIS A 165 12.75 -15.85 -7.91
C HIS A 165 12.63 -14.48 -7.25
N TRP A 166 11.58 -13.75 -7.59
CA TRP A 166 11.27 -12.42 -7.09
C TRP A 166 9.92 -12.43 -6.41
N ALA A 167 9.71 -11.53 -5.46
CA ALA A 167 8.42 -11.36 -4.83
C ALA A 167 8.11 -9.87 -4.64
N VAL A 168 6.82 -9.54 -4.81
CA VAL A 168 6.24 -8.29 -4.35
C VAL A 168 5.34 -8.60 -3.17
N GLN A 169 5.61 -7.98 -2.03
CA GLN A 169 4.77 -8.08 -0.85
C GLN A 169 4.15 -6.75 -0.49
N LEU A 170 2.89 -6.77 -0.08
CA LEU A 170 2.15 -5.65 0.47
C LEU A 170 1.55 -6.04 1.81
N HIS A 171 1.68 -5.17 2.78
CA HIS A 171 1.32 -5.36 4.18
C HIS A 171 0.43 -4.21 4.65
N ASP A 172 -0.58 -4.53 5.45
CA ASP A 172 -1.22 -3.54 6.31
C ASP A 172 -0.35 -3.24 7.53
N ALA A 173 -0.86 -2.47 8.51
CA ALA A 173 -0.02 -2.11 9.64
C ALA A 173 0.28 -3.26 10.59
N ASP A 174 -0.33 -4.45 10.45
CA ASP A 174 -0.17 -5.58 11.37
C ASP A 174 0.33 -6.86 10.67
N ASP A 175 -0.52 -7.86 10.48
CA ASP A 175 -0.17 -9.16 9.88
C ASP A 175 -0.84 -9.44 8.53
N GLY A 176 -1.69 -8.53 8.04
CA GLY A 176 -2.35 -8.70 6.76
C GLY A 176 -1.34 -8.57 5.63
N ILE A 177 -1.16 -9.64 4.84
CA ILE A 177 -0.15 -9.71 3.77
C ILE A 177 -0.75 -10.20 2.46
N ALA A 178 -0.38 -9.54 1.36
CA ALA A 178 -0.59 -10.01 0.00
C ALA A 178 0.77 -10.21 -0.67
N THR A 179 0.99 -11.36 -1.30
CA THR A 179 2.26 -11.70 -1.98
C THR A 179 2.02 -12.06 -3.44
N PHE A 180 2.85 -11.54 -4.34
CA PHE A 180 2.96 -12.00 -5.71
C PHE A 180 4.36 -12.57 -5.94
N ASP A 181 4.44 -13.82 -6.39
CA ASP A 181 5.70 -14.48 -6.74
C ASP A 181 5.95 -14.36 -8.25
N ALA A 182 7.17 -13.98 -8.62
CA ALA A 182 7.61 -13.74 -9.98
C ALA A 182 8.87 -14.55 -10.29
N THR A 183 9.03 -14.88 -11.57
CA THR A 183 10.19 -15.64 -12.09
C THR A 183 11.32 -14.74 -12.60
N SER A 184 11.12 -13.43 -12.59
CA SER A 184 12.12 -12.45 -12.99
C SER A 184 11.88 -11.10 -12.33
N LEU A 185 12.95 -10.29 -12.24
CA LEU A 185 12.86 -8.90 -11.78
C LEU A 185 11.88 -8.09 -12.63
N LYS A 186 11.91 -8.28 -13.96
CA LYS A 186 11.01 -7.57 -14.87
C LYS A 186 9.55 -7.87 -14.57
N GLU A 187 9.18 -9.14 -14.39
CA GLU A 187 7.81 -9.54 -14.06
C GLU A 187 7.37 -8.95 -12.71
N ALA A 188 8.25 -8.92 -11.72
CA ALA A 188 7.97 -8.30 -10.42
C ALA A 188 7.80 -6.78 -10.52
N LEU A 189 8.61 -6.10 -11.35
CA LEU A 189 8.50 -4.67 -11.62
C LEU A 189 7.21 -4.34 -12.39
N ASP A 190 6.89 -5.09 -13.44
CA ASP A 190 5.64 -4.94 -14.21
C ASP A 190 4.43 -5.09 -13.26
N LYS A 191 4.47 -6.06 -12.35
CA LYS A 191 3.41 -6.25 -11.34
C LYS A 191 3.35 -5.13 -10.32
N LEU A 192 4.49 -4.59 -9.89
CA LEU A 192 4.54 -3.44 -8.99
C LEU A 192 3.91 -2.20 -9.64
N GLU A 193 4.19 -1.94 -10.92
CA GLU A 193 3.56 -0.85 -11.68
C GLU A 193 2.04 -1.06 -11.79
N GLU A 194 1.58 -2.27 -12.09
CA GLU A 194 0.15 -2.61 -12.15
C GLU A 194 -0.54 -2.40 -10.79
N ALA A 195 0.09 -2.83 -9.69
CA ALA A 195 -0.43 -2.62 -8.34
C ALA A 195 -0.51 -1.12 -8.02
N MET A 196 0.54 -0.33 -8.29
CA MET A 196 0.50 1.12 -8.08
C MET A 196 -0.60 1.79 -8.91
N ALA A 197 -0.74 1.43 -10.19
CA ALA A 197 -1.77 1.97 -11.07
C ALA A 197 -3.20 1.60 -10.65
N SER A 198 -3.37 0.51 -9.90
CA SER A 198 -4.67 0.04 -9.39
C SER A 198 -5.04 0.67 -8.05
N ALA A 199 -4.13 1.42 -7.40
CA ALA A 199 -4.42 2.07 -6.14
C ALA A 199 -5.45 3.20 -6.29
N PRO A 200 -6.30 3.44 -5.28
CA PRO A 200 -6.34 2.74 -3.99
C PRO A 200 -7.09 1.40 -4.05
N PHE A 201 -6.74 0.48 -3.16
CA PHE A 201 -7.40 -0.82 -2.99
C PHE A 201 -7.37 -1.29 -1.54
N THR A 202 -8.23 -2.25 -1.20
CA THR A 202 -8.02 -3.15 -0.06
C THR A 202 -7.05 -4.27 -0.44
N LEU A 203 -6.27 -4.82 0.51
CA LEU A 203 -5.41 -5.98 0.24
C LEU A 203 -6.16 -7.14 -0.41
N SER A 204 -7.43 -7.36 -0.03
CA SER A 204 -8.27 -8.41 -0.62
C SER A 204 -8.53 -8.25 -2.11
N GLU A 205 -8.51 -7.01 -2.63
CA GLU A 205 -8.71 -6.75 -4.06
C GLU A 205 -7.51 -7.15 -4.91
N LEU A 206 -6.33 -7.30 -4.31
CA LEU A 206 -5.13 -7.72 -5.03
C LEU A 206 -5.19 -9.16 -5.53
N ASP A 207 -6.11 -9.99 -5.01
CA ASP A 207 -6.39 -11.33 -5.57
C ASP A 207 -6.76 -11.25 -7.06
N ALA A 208 -7.50 -10.21 -7.46
CA ALA A 208 -7.84 -9.98 -8.87
C ALA A 208 -6.61 -9.64 -9.74
N LEU A 209 -5.51 -9.17 -9.13
CA LEU A 209 -4.23 -8.90 -9.79
C LEU A 209 -3.25 -10.08 -9.71
N GLY A 210 -3.68 -11.20 -9.10
CA GLY A 210 -2.90 -12.42 -8.94
C GLY A 210 -2.05 -12.49 -7.66
N PHE A 211 -2.27 -11.59 -6.69
CA PHE A 211 -1.63 -11.72 -5.38
C PHE A 211 -2.36 -12.79 -4.54
N HIS A 212 -1.60 -13.46 -3.67
CA HIS A 212 -2.15 -14.39 -2.70
C HIS A 212 -2.15 -13.76 -1.31
N LEU A 213 -3.33 -13.69 -0.69
CA LEU A 213 -3.47 -13.28 0.71
C LEU A 213 -3.11 -14.42 1.66
N LYS A 214 -2.42 -14.10 2.75
CA LYS A 214 -2.17 -15.03 3.86
C LYS A 214 -2.70 -14.47 5.17
#